data_AF-A0A831TE55-F1
#
_entry.id   AF-A0A831TE55-F1
#
_cell.length_a   1.000
_cell.length_b   1.000
_cell.length_c   1.000
_cell.angle_alpha   90.00
_cell.angle_beta   90.00
_cell.angle_gamma   90.00
#
_symmetry.space_group_name_H-M   'P 1'
#
loop_
_entity.id
_entity.type
_entity.pdbx_description
1 polymer ?
#
loop_
_entity_poly.entity_id
_entity_poly.type
_entity_poly.pdbx_seq_one_letter_code
_entity_poly.pdbx_strand_id
1 'polypeptide(L)'
;YETAPDEVIKYVLGWFGSPPAPIDSEVRERILSMPRARELDVPVAEPTLEDLRQRIGVNISDEELLLRWALPSDQVDAALGQRRGWSPASLDGGYHPLKQLIAEVSRRSDISYFHLEKGDLRLTLSRVDRARQGEEVRADGVTGRPPTVAGEVASESVHL
;
A
#
# COMPACT_ATOMS: atom_id res chain seq x y z
N TYR A 1 -42.16 15.46 22.77
CA TYR A 1 -41.15 15.24 21.73
C TYR A 1 -41.87 15.23 20.40
N GLU A 2 -41.75 16.32 19.63
CA GLU A 2 -42.46 16.51 18.35
C GLU A 2 -41.74 15.78 17.19
N THR A 3 -40.42 15.68 17.27
CA THR A 3 -39.57 14.84 16.40
C THR A 3 -38.41 14.25 17.21
N ALA A 4 -37.92 13.08 16.83
CA ALA A 4 -36.77 12.41 17.45
C ALA A 4 -35.83 11.87 16.34
N PRO A 5 -34.50 12.08 16.45
CA PRO A 5 -33.54 11.46 15.54
C PRO A 5 -33.54 9.93 15.66
N ASP A 6 -33.23 9.23 14.56
CA ASP A 6 -33.14 7.77 14.53
C ASP A 6 -32.25 7.20 15.63
N GLU A 7 -31.14 7.86 15.96
CA GLU A 7 -30.22 7.41 17.01
C GLU A 7 -30.84 7.45 18.41
N VAL A 8 -31.72 8.43 18.68
CA VAL A 8 -32.47 8.48 19.95
C VAL A 8 -33.51 7.36 19.99
N ILE A 9 -34.17 7.10 18.87
CA ILE A 9 -35.14 6.00 18.77
C ILE A 9 -34.44 4.66 18.99
N LYS A 10 -33.32 4.40 18.31
CA LYS A 10 -32.49 3.19 18.48
C LYS A 10 -31.99 3.02 19.91
N TYR A 11 -31.62 4.11 20.57
CA TYR A 11 -31.26 4.10 21.99
C TYR A 11 -32.40 3.61 22.87
N VAL A 12 -33.62 4.13 22.67
CA VAL A 12 -34.81 3.69 23.42
C VAL A 12 -35.21 2.26 23.08
N LEU A 13 -34.99 1.81 21.84
CA LEU A 13 -35.17 0.43 21.39
C LEU A 13 -34.09 -0.53 21.94
N GLY A 14 -33.01 -0.02 22.53
CA GLY A 14 -31.96 -0.84 23.14
C GLY A 14 -30.89 -1.34 22.18
N TRP A 15 -30.76 -0.73 20.99
CA TRP A 15 -29.75 -1.11 19.99
C TRP A 15 -28.31 -0.97 20.48
N PHE A 16 -28.08 -0.11 21.48
CA PHE A 16 -26.77 0.13 22.09
C PHE A 16 -26.59 -0.59 23.43
N GLY A 17 -27.48 -1.54 23.76
CA GLY A 17 -27.50 -2.25 25.03
C GLY A 17 -28.39 -1.56 26.07
N SER A 18 -28.22 -1.97 27.33
CA SER A 18 -29.04 -1.47 28.44
C SER A 18 -28.63 -0.04 28.83
N PRO A 19 -29.57 0.91 28.89
CA PRO A 19 -29.31 2.25 29.41
C PRO A 19 -28.70 2.21 30.83
N PRO A 20 -27.72 3.07 31.15
CA PRO A 20 -27.09 3.10 32.47
C PRO A 20 -28.03 3.61 33.57
N ALA A 21 -29.13 4.27 33.20
CA ALA A 21 -30.19 4.71 34.08
C ALA A 21 -31.56 4.50 33.40
N PRO A 22 -32.65 4.36 34.16
CA PRO A 22 -33.99 4.25 33.60
C PRO A 22 -34.34 5.49 32.76
N ILE A 23 -34.91 5.24 31.58
CA ILE A 23 -35.50 6.29 30.75
C ILE A 23 -36.87 6.64 31.35
N ASP A 24 -37.19 7.93 31.41
CA ASP A 24 -38.51 8.40 31.82
C ASP A 24 -39.62 7.70 31.02
N SER A 25 -40.65 7.22 31.72
CA SER A 25 -41.69 6.39 31.14
C SER A 25 -42.51 7.12 30.08
N GLU A 26 -42.80 8.40 30.29
CA GLU A 26 -43.58 9.21 29.34
C GLU A 26 -42.76 9.44 28.07
N VAL A 27 -41.45 9.70 28.22
CA VAL A 27 -40.54 9.86 27.08
C VAL A 27 -40.42 8.57 26.28
N ARG A 28 -40.22 7.44 26.96
CA ARG A 28 -40.13 6.12 26.33
C ARG A 28 -41.39 5.79 25.54
N GLU A 29 -42.56 5.97 26.13
CA GLU A 29 -43.85 5.69 25.47
C GLU A 29 -44.05 6.57 24.23
N ARG A 30 -43.79 7.87 24.35
CA ARG A 30 -43.89 8.81 23.22
C ARG A 30 -42.98 8.40 22.06
N ILE A 31 -41.74 8.01 22.34
CA ILE A 31 -40.78 7.59 21.30
C ILE A 31 -41.22 6.27 20.65
N LEU A 32 -41.61 5.27 21.44
CA LEU A 32 -42.05 3.97 20.93
C LEU A 32 -43.36 4.04 20.13
N SER A 33 -44.20 5.06 20.37
CA SER A 33 -45.44 5.28 19.62
C SER A 33 -45.21 5.74 18.17
N MET A 34 -44.02 6.30 17.86
CA MET A 34 -43.71 6.89 16.57
C MET A 34 -43.72 5.83 15.44
N PRO A 35 -44.22 6.15 14.23
CA PRO A 35 -44.13 5.25 13.08
C PRO A 35 -42.69 4.82 12.79
N ARG A 36 -41.76 5.77 12.88
CA ARG A 36 -40.32 5.53 12.67
C ARG A 36 -39.74 4.51 13.65
N ALA A 37 -40.26 4.43 14.88
CA ALA A 37 -39.81 3.41 15.84
C ALA A 37 -40.15 2.00 15.38
N ARG A 38 -41.29 1.78 14.73
CA ARG A 38 -41.66 0.47 14.16
C ARG A 38 -40.78 0.10 12.98
N GLU A 39 -40.41 1.08 12.15
CA GLU A 39 -39.49 0.86 11.02
C GLU A 39 -38.09 0.47 11.48
N LEU A 40 -37.66 1.02 12.62
CA LEU A 40 -36.35 0.76 13.21
C LEU A 40 -36.34 -0.44 14.17
N ASP A 41 -37.49 -0.97 14.58
CA ASP A 41 -37.57 -2.16 15.46
C ASP A 41 -37.47 -3.46 14.64
N VAL A 42 -36.49 -3.52 13.75
CA VAL A 42 -36.21 -4.67 12.90
C VAL A 42 -34.88 -5.28 13.31
N PRO A 43 -34.84 -6.57 13.71
CA PRO A 43 -33.59 -7.25 14.01
C PRO A 43 -32.65 -7.25 12.80
N VAL A 44 -31.45 -6.70 12.96
CA VAL A 44 -30.40 -6.78 11.95
C VAL A 44 -29.57 -8.01 12.24
N ALA A 45 -29.63 -9.01 11.36
CA ALA A 45 -28.79 -10.19 11.47
C ALA A 45 -27.32 -9.79 11.24
N GLU A 46 -26.45 -10.16 12.17
CA GLU A 46 -25.01 -10.00 11.97
C GLU A 46 -24.55 -10.98 10.87
N PRO A 47 -23.80 -10.50 9.86
CA PRO A 47 -23.30 -11.36 8.81
C PRO A 47 -22.24 -12.31 9.35
N THR A 48 -22.19 -13.53 8.81
CA THR A 48 -21.09 -14.45 9.08
C THR A 48 -19.81 -14.02 8.36
N LEU A 49 -18.66 -14.53 8.78
CA LEU A 49 -17.39 -14.28 8.08
C LEU A 49 -17.43 -14.76 6.62
N GLU A 50 -18.15 -15.85 6.35
CA GLU A 50 -18.34 -16.37 4.99
C GLU A 50 -19.16 -15.38 4.15
N ASP A 51 -20.26 -14.85 4.69
CA ASP A 51 -21.06 -13.83 4.00
C ASP A 51 -20.24 -12.58 3.70
N LEU A 52 -19.39 -12.15 4.64
CA LEU A 52 -18.51 -10.99 4.45
C LEU A 52 -17.51 -11.24 3.31
N ARG A 53 -16.88 -12.41 3.26
CA ARG A 53 -15.95 -12.76 2.16
C ARG A 53 -16.67 -12.83 0.82
N GLN A 54 -17.89 -13.36 0.77
CA GLN A 54 -18.67 -13.39 -0.48
C GLN A 54 -19.09 -11.99 -0.94
N ARG A 55 -19.47 -11.10 -0.01
CA ARG A 55 -19.96 -9.74 -0.31
C ARG A 55 -18.84 -8.75 -0.66
N ILE A 56 -17.69 -8.85 0.02
CA ILE A 56 -16.61 -7.85 -0.06
C ILE A 56 -15.46 -8.36 -0.94
N GLY A 57 -15.07 -9.63 -0.80
CA GLY A 57 -13.96 -10.20 -1.56
C GLY A 57 -13.50 -11.55 -1.02
N VAL A 58 -13.41 -12.55 -1.91
CA VAL A 58 -13.01 -13.92 -1.56
C VAL A 58 -11.49 -14.08 -1.46
N ASN A 59 -10.73 -13.30 -2.23
CA ASN A 59 -9.27 -13.44 -2.39
C ASN A 59 -8.48 -12.25 -1.83
N ILE A 60 -9.03 -11.55 -0.84
CA ILE A 60 -8.35 -10.46 -0.12
C ILE A 60 -7.84 -10.95 1.22
N SER A 61 -6.82 -10.28 1.78
CA SER A 61 -6.35 -10.59 3.13
C SER A 61 -7.42 -10.25 4.18
N ASP A 62 -7.35 -10.87 5.35
CA ASP A 62 -8.29 -10.58 6.45
C ASP A 62 -8.19 -9.12 6.91
N GLU A 63 -6.99 -8.52 6.88
CA GLU A 63 -6.79 -7.09 7.15
C GLU A 63 -7.57 -6.21 6.17
N GLU A 64 -7.51 -6.54 4.89
CA GLU A 64 -8.21 -5.81 3.84
C GLU A 64 -9.73 -5.99 3.94
N LEU A 65 -10.18 -7.21 4.25
CA LEU A 65 -11.58 -7.51 4.50
C LEU A 65 -12.13 -6.68 5.67
N LEU A 66 -11.38 -6.59 6.77
CA LEU A 66 -11.74 -5.79 7.94
C LEU A 66 -11.79 -4.29 7.61
N LEU A 67 -10.81 -3.78 6.84
CA LEU A 67 -10.79 -2.38 6.42
C LEU A 67 -12.01 -2.05 5.54
N ARG A 68 -12.30 -2.89 4.53
CA ARG A 68 -13.47 -2.70 3.66
C ARG A 68 -14.82 -2.90 4.37
N TRP A 69 -14.84 -3.65 5.46
CA TRP A 69 -16.04 -3.78 6.29
C TRP A 69 -16.29 -2.52 7.13
N ALA A 70 -15.24 -1.92 7.68
CA ALA A 70 -15.35 -0.79 8.60
C ALA A 70 -15.36 0.58 7.90
N LEU A 71 -14.77 0.69 6.71
CA LEU A 71 -14.52 1.96 6.03
C LEU A 71 -15.10 1.98 4.61
N PRO A 72 -15.44 3.17 4.08
CA PRO A 72 -15.83 3.32 2.68
C PRO A 72 -14.75 2.82 1.71
N SER A 73 -15.17 2.17 0.63
CA SER A 73 -14.25 1.57 -0.35
C SER A 73 -13.26 2.56 -0.93
N ASP A 74 -13.67 3.81 -1.19
CA ASP A 74 -12.81 4.87 -1.71
C ASP A 74 -11.68 5.24 -0.73
N GLN A 75 -11.95 5.21 0.57
CA GLN A 75 -10.95 5.48 1.61
C GLN A 75 -9.95 4.32 1.70
N VAL A 76 -10.43 3.09 1.59
CA VAL A 76 -9.60 1.89 1.59
C VAL A 76 -8.72 1.85 0.33
N ASP A 77 -9.31 2.09 -0.84
CA ASP A 77 -8.59 2.14 -2.11
C ASP A 77 -7.54 3.26 -2.11
N ALA A 78 -7.85 4.43 -1.54
CA ALA A 78 -6.88 5.51 -1.36
C ALA A 78 -5.72 5.10 -0.44
N ALA A 79 -6.02 4.50 0.73
CA ALA A 79 -5.00 4.06 1.68
C ALA A 79 -4.09 2.96 1.11
N LEU A 80 -4.64 2.00 0.37
CA LEU A 80 -3.87 0.91 -0.26
C LEU A 80 -3.17 1.34 -1.54
N GLY A 81 -3.78 2.24 -2.32
CA GLY A 81 -3.17 2.88 -3.47
C GLY A 81 -1.96 3.70 -3.03
N GLN A 82 -2.07 4.41 -1.92
CA GLN A 82 -0.92 5.01 -1.24
C GLN A 82 0.04 3.95 -0.72
N ARG A 83 -0.43 2.78 -0.28
CA ARG A 83 0.43 1.67 0.18
C ARG A 83 1.35 1.09 -0.90
N ARG A 84 0.93 1.12 -2.17
CA ARG A 84 1.82 0.78 -3.31
C ARG A 84 2.94 1.80 -3.55
N GLY A 85 2.86 2.98 -2.93
CA GLY A 85 3.96 3.95 -2.79
C GLY A 85 4.55 4.05 -1.37
N TRP A 86 3.87 3.50 -0.37
CA TRP A 86 4.27 3.51 1.04
C TRP A 86 5.15 2.29 1.33
N SER A 87 6.46 2.45 1.15
CA SER A 87 7.40 1.61 1.88
C SER A 87 7.46 2.12 3.33
N PRO A 88 7.54 1.29 4.39
CA PRO A 88 7.77 1.77 5.76
C PRO A 88 8.99 2.70 5.89
N ALA A 89 9.91 2.64 4.92
CA ALA A 89 11.01 3.59 4.74
C ALA A 89 10.57 5.03 4.39
N SER A 90 9.28 5.29 4.15
CA SER A 90 8.73 6.59 3.75
C SER A 90 8.11 7.41 4.89
N LEU A 91 8.22 6.92 6.14
CA LEU A 91 8.03 7.78 7.32
C LEU A 91 9.17 8.79 7.51
N ASP A 92 10.27 8.63 6.79
CA ASP A 92 11.30 9.65 6.63
C ASP A 92 11.03 10.43 5.34
N GLY A 93 10.32 11.55 5.47
CA GLY A 93 10.24 12.55 4.42
C GLY A 93 11.63 13.03 4.04
N GLY A 94 12.17 12.52 2.93
CA GLY A 94 13.36 13.05 2.28
C GLY A 94 14.23 11.98 1.63
N TYR A 95 14.25 11.96 0.29
CA TYR A 95 15.36 11.48 -0.55
C TYR A 95 16.01 10.14 -0.16
N HIS A 96 15.74 9.09 -0.95
CA HIS A 96 16.47 7.82 -0.85
C HIS A 96 17.99 8.06 -0.93
N PRO A 97 18.77 7.81 0.14
CA PRO A 97 20.17 8.25 0.24
C PRO A 97 21.05 7.63 -0.85
N LEU A 98 20.74 6.40 -1.29
CA LEU A 98 21.45 5.77 -2.40
C LEU A 98 21.20 6.50 -3.74
N LYS A 99 20.00 7.05 -3.96
CA LYS A 99 19.67 7.78 -5.18
C LYS A 99 20.41 9.11 -5.23
N GLN A 100 20.54 9.78 -4.09
CA GLN A 100 21.34 11.01 -3.96
C GLN A 100 22.83 10.72 -4.17
N LEU A 101 23.35 9.64 -3.57
CA LEU A 101 24.74 9.23 -3.72
C LEU A 101 25.09 8.93 -5.19
N ILE A 102 24.26 8.15 -5.89
CA ILE A 102 24.46 7.87 -7.32
C ILE A 102 24.43 9.17 -8.13
N ALA A 103 23.44 10.05 -7.89
CA ALA A 103 23.32 11.31 -8.61
C ALA A 103 24.55 12.22 -8.42
N GLU A 104 25.09 12.31 -7.20
CA GLU A 104 26.28 13.12 -6.91
C GLU A 104 27.55 12.51 -7.50
N VAL A 105 27.73 11.19 -7.39
CA VAL A 105 28.89 10.49 -8.00
C VAL A 105 28.86 10.64 -9.53
N SER A 106 27.69 10.56 -10.16
CA SER A 106 27.56 10.75 -11.62
C SER A 106 27.85 12.18 -12.09
N ARG A 107 27.65 13.20 -11.24
CA ARG A 107 27.96 14.60 -11.59
C ARG A 107 29.44 14.94 -11.50
N ARG A 108 30.18 14.20 -10.67
CA ARG A 108 31.60 14.44 -10.38
C ARG A 108 32.49 13.85 -11.45
N SER A 109 32.94 14.70 -12.39
CA SER A 109 33.81 14.30 -13.49
C SER A 109 35.24 13.92 -13.06
N ASP A 110 35.58 14.12 -11.80
CA ASP A 110 36.82 13.63 -11.18
C ASP A 110 36.74 12.15 -10.76
N ILE A 111 35.55 11.55 -10.75
CA ILE A 111 35.34 10.15 -10.33
C ILE A 111 35.08 9.28 -11.55
N SER A 112 36.06 8.43 -11.90
CA SER A 112 35.95 7.47 -13.02
C SER A 112 35.48 6.09 -12.57
N TYR A 113 35.66 5.76 -11.30
CA TYR A 113 35.28 4.48 -10.71
C TYR A 113 34.82 4.69 -9.27
N PHE A 114 33.69 4.08 -8.92
CA PHE A 114 33.11 4.12 -7.59
C PHE A 114 32.57 2.75 -7.22
N HIS A 115 32.89 2.28 -6.02
CA HIS A 115 32.45 0.99 -5.50
C HIS A 115 31.88 1.15 -4.10
N LEU A 116 30.72 0.54 -3.85
CA LEU A 116 30.03 0.54 -2.57
C LEU A 116 29.57 -0.88 -2.24
N GLU A 117 29.90 -1.37 -1.06
CA GLU A 117 29.44 -2.65 -0.54
C GLU A 117 28.79 -2.44 0.84
N LYS A 118 27.57 -2.93 1.01
CA LYS A 118 26.84 -2.91 2.29
C LYS A 118 25.99 -4.16 2.41
N GLY A 119 26.42 -5.10 3.24
CA GLY A 119 25.75 -6.40 3.37
C GLY A 119 25.87 -7.22 2.09
N ASP A 120 24.74 -7.63 1.54
CA ASP A 120 24.61 -8.32 0.25
C ASP A 120 24.54 -7.34 -0.94
N LEU A 121 24.37 -6.04 -0.69
CA LEU A 121 24.35 -5.02 -1.73
C LEU A 121 25.78 -4.68 -2.17
N ARG A 122 26.06 -4.88 -3.47
CA ARG A 122 27.29 -4.43 -4.13
C ARG A 122 26.96 -3.56 -5.33
N LEU A 123 27.44 -2.33 -5.34
CA LEU A 123 27.21 -1.36 -6.41
C LEU A 123 28.55 -0.86 -6.95
N THR A 124 28.70 -0.92 -8.28
CA THR A 124 29.90 -0.46 -8.97
C THR A 124 29.48 0.48 -10.09
N LEU A 125 30.01 1.71 -10.09
CA LEU A 125 29.82 2.70 -11.13
C LEU A 125 31.17 2.93 -11.82
N SER A 126 31.18 2.85 -13.14
CA SER A 126 32.33 3.20 -13.96
C SER A 126 31.90 4.21 -15.02
N ARG A 127 32.74 5.22 -15.23
CA ARG A 127 32.51 6.15 -16.32
C ARG A 127 33.02 5.56 -17.62
N VAL A 128 32.16 5.49 -18.62
CA VAL A 128 32.55 5.12 -19.98
C VAL A 128 33.06 6.38 -20.67
N ASP A 129 34.37 6.57 -20.71
CA ASP A 129 34.97 7.63 -21.51
C ASP A 129 34.82 7.27 -22.99
N ARG A 130 33.83 7.88 -23.66
CA ARG A 130 33.56 7.67 -25.08
C ARG A 130 34.58 8.34 -26.03
N ALA A 131 35.79 8.62 -25.54
CA ALA A 131 36.85 9.33 -26.26
C ALA A 131 37.95 8.40 -26.83
N ARG A 132 37.69 7.09 -26.98
CA ARG A 132 38.59 6.14 -27.68
C ARG A 132 37.89 5.14 -28.61
N GLN A 133 36.68 5.45 -29.09
CA GLN A 133 36.04 4.67 -30.15
C GLN A 133 36.13 5.46 -31.46
N GLY A 134 37.32 5.44 -32.07
CA GLY A 134 37.57 6.25 -33.26
C GLY A 134 38.85 5.93 -34.02
N GLU A 135 39.46 4.75 -33.87
CA GLU A 135 40.49 4.30 -34.81
C GLU A 135 40.75 2.81 -34.59
N GLU A 136 40.18 1.93 -35.41
CA GLU A 136 40.83 0.76 -36.02
C GLU A 136 39.80 -0.02 -36.85
N VAL A 137 39.40 0.54 -37.99
CA VAL A 137 38.87 -0.24 -39.10
C VAL A 137 40.07 -0.56 -39.99
N ARG A 138 40.59 -1.77 -39.89
CA ARG A 138 41.20 -2.51 -41.00
C ARG A 138 41.24 -4.00 -40.69
N ALA A 139 40.77 -4.76 -41.65
CA ALA A 139 40.64 -6.20 -41.65
C ALA A 139 42.02 -6.89 -41.58
N ASP A 140 42.10 -8.03 -40.88
CA ASP A 140 42.39 -9.31 -41.52
C ASP A 140 42.40 -10.47 -40.51
N GLY A 141 41.77 -11.57 -40.92
CA GLY A 141 42.36 -12.91 -40.84
C GLY A 141 42.45 -13.65 -39.49
N VAL A 142 41.60 -14.69 -39.37
CA VAL A 142 42.01 -16.08 -39.05
C VAL A 142 42.17 -16.51 -37.57
N THR A 143 41.17 -17.32 -37.17
CA THR A 143 41.15 -18.53 -36.30
C THR A 143 41.36 -18.44 -34.78
N GLY A 144 40.35 -18.92 -34.05
CA GLY A 144 40.47 -19.43 -32.67
C GLY A 144 39.12 -19.82 -32.06
N ARG A 145 38.83 -21.12 -32.00
CA ARG A 145 37.61 -21.75 -31.42
C ARG A 145 37.52 -21.54 -29.89
N PRO A 146 36.32 -21.50 -29.27
CA PRO A 146 36.15 -21.14 -27.84
C PRO A 146 36.21 -22.35 -26.90
N PRO A 147 36.43 -22.15 -25.58
CA PRO A 147 35.94 -23.09 -24.57
C PRO A 147 34.63 -22.60 -23.90
N THR A 148 33.64 -23.46 -24.08
CA THR A 148 32.32 -23.66 -23.47
C THR A 148 32.20 -23.51 -21.93
N VAL A 149 31.23 -22.66 -21.52
CA VAL A 149 30.37 -22.54 -20.30
C VAL A 149 30.88 -22.86 -18.88
N ALA A 150 30.60 -21.95 -17.93
CA ALA A 150 29.36 -21.95 -17.12
C ALA A 150 29.42 -20.88 -16.00
N GLY A 151 28.34 -20.13 -15.77
CA GLY A 151 28.22 -19.23 -14.62
C GLY A 151 27.44 -17.96 -14.90
N GLU A 152 26.14 -18.12 -15.15
CA GLU A 152 25.17 -17.05 -15.34
C GLU A 152 24.87 -16.37 -14.00
N VAL A 153 25.22 -15.09 -13.86
CA VAL A 153 24.56 -14.15 -12.94
C VAL A 153 24.35 -12.84 -13.68
N ALA A 154 23.09 -12.53 -13.96
CA ALA A 154 22.65 -11.36 -14.70
C ALA A 154 23.18 -10.08 -14.03
N SER A 155 24.20 -9.49 -14.64
CA SER A 155 24.70 -8.17 -14.29
C SER A 155 23.95 -7.15 -15.13
N GLU A 156 22.93 -6.53 -14.55
CA GLU A 156 22.22 -5.44 -15.21
C GLU A 156 23.13 -4.21 -15.22
N SER A 157 23.74 -3.98 -16.38
CA SER A 157 24.66 -2.87 -16.64
C SER A 157 23.83 -1.70 -17.16
N VAL A 158 23.48 -0.75 -16.30
CA VAL A 158 22.82 0.48 -16.75
C VAL A 158 23.90 1.46 -17.19
N HIS A 159 23.99 1.66 -18.50
CA HIS A 159 24.85 2.64 -19.12
C HIS A 159 24.19 4.03 -19.09
N LEU A 160 24.94 5.05 -18.67
CA LEU A 160 24.63 6.46 -18.89
C LEU A 160 25.39 6.98 -20.11
#